data_AF-A0A0C3AB52-F1
#
_entry.id   AF-A0A0C3AB52-F1
#
_cell.length_a   1.000
_cell.length_b   1.000
_cell.length_c   1.000
_cell.angle_alpha   90.00
_cell.angle_beta   90.00
_cell.angle_gamma   90.00
#
_symmetry.space_group_name_H-M   'P 1'
#
loop_
_entity.id
_entity.type
_entity.pdbx_description
1 polymer ?
#
loop_
_entity_poly.entity_id
_entity_poly.type
_entity_poly.pdbx_seq_one_letter_code
_entity_poly.pdbx_strand_id
1 'polypeptide(L)'
;NLTTSARVFEKATAEIRHRYQEQALILEELRYELKSSEEATGSLNKVTSLLQEELDTIKGLLNPIRRVPDDILIQIFENTVQTQIRADKYRQQRIAIWLSHVCRRWRSIVLSMPRFW
;
A
#
# COMPACT_ATOMS: atom_id res chain seq x y z
N ASN A 1 -3.38 52.73 -49.85
CA ASN A 1 -2.59 51.48 -49.67
C ASN A 1 -1.86 51.42 -48.33
N LEU A 2 -1.03 52.41 -47.95
CA LEU A 2 -0.33 52.44 -46.66
C LEU A 2 -1.26 52.52 -45.43
N THR A 3 -2.29 53.36 -45.48
CA THR A 3 -3.27 53.55 -44.38
C THR A 3 -4.17 52.34 -44.14
N THR A 4 -4.55 51.64 -45.21
CA THR A 4 -5.34 50.40 -45.12
C THR A 4 -4.52 49.28 -44.47
N SER A 5 -3.23 49.17 -44.82
CA SER A 5 -2.33 48.16 -44.25
C SER A 5 -2.07 48.40 -42.75
N ALA A 6 -1.87 49.65 -42.33
CA ALA A 6 -1.72 50.01 -40.92
C ALA A 6 -2.97 49.64 -40.09
N ARG A 7 -4.18 49.92 -40.60
CA ARG A 7 -5.44 49.61 -39.90
C ARG A 7 -5.70 48.11 -39.75
N VAL A 8 -5.30 47.32 -40.75
CA VAL A 8 -5.39 45.85 -40.69
C VAL A 8 -4.41 45.29 -39.66
N PHE A 9 -3.20 45.84 -39.60
CA PHE A 9 -2.18 45.43 -38.63
C PHE A 9 -2.63 45.74 -37.20
N GLU A 10 -3.17 46.94 -36.97
CA GLU A 10 -3.68 47.35 -35.66
C GLU A 10 -4.83 46.45 -35.19
N LYS A 11 -5.78 46.13 -36.08
CA LYS A 11 -6.86 45.18 -35.78
C LYS A 11 -6.32 43.79 -35.43
N ALA A 12 -5.36 43.27 -36.20
CA ALA A 12 -4.75 41.97 -35.94
C ALA A 12 -4.02 41.94 -34.59
N THR A 13 -3.29 43.01 -34.23
CA THR A 13 -2.61 43.11 -32.93
C THR A 13 -3.59 43.21 -31.75
N ALA A 14 -4.71 43.90 -31.92
CA ALA A 14 -5.76 43.98 -30.90
C ALA A 14 -6.42 42.61 -30.66
N GLU A 15 -6.67 41.86 -31.74
CA GLU A 15 -7.27 40.52 -31.65
C GLU A 15 -6.33 39.51 -30.97
N ILE A 16 -5.03 39.54 -31.31
CA ILE A 16 -4.01 38.71 -30.64
C ILE A 16 -3.93 39.07 -29.15
N ARG A 17 -3.94 40.37 -28.81
CA ARG A 17 -3.89 40.83 -27.41
C ARG A 17 -5.11 40.36 -26.63
N HIS A 18 -6.30 40.50 -27.20
CA HIS A 18 -7.54 40.05 -26.56
C HIS A 18 -7.48 38.55 -26.25
N ARG A 19 -7.10 37.73 -27.24
CA ARG A 19 -6.95 36.28 -27.07
C ARG A 19 -5.91 35.92 -26.01
N TYR A 20 -4.78 36.63 -25.97
CA TYR A 20 -3.77 36.44 -24.94
C TYR A 20 -4.32 36.74 -23.53
N GLN A 21 -5.06 37.85 -23.38
CA GLN A 21 -5.66 38.22 -22.10
C GLN A 21 -6.70 37.19 -21.62
N GLU A 22 -7.56 36.73 -22.53
CA GLU A 22 -8.54 35.69 -22.25
C GLU A 22 -7.86 34.38 -21.82
N GLN A 23 -6.85 33.94 -22.57
CA GLN A 23 -6.09 32.74 -22.25
C GLN A 23 -5.32 32.84 -20.92
N ALA A 24 -4.80 34.02 -20.59
CA ALA A 24 -4.11 34.26 -19.33
C ALA A 24 -5.06 34.14 -18.13
N LEU A 25 -6.31 34.61 -18.26
CA LEU A 25 -7.31 34.49 -17.21
C LEU A 25 -7.72 33.03 -16.99
N ILE A 26 -8.01 32.30 -18.07
CA ILE A 26 -8.37 30.88 -18.01
C ILE A 26 -7.24 30.06 -17.40
N LEU A 27 -5.99 30.36 -17.76
CA LEU A 27 -4.84 29.65 -17.21
C LEU A 27 -4.72 29.84 -15.70
N GLU A 28 -4.97 31.05 -15.19
CA GLU A 28 -4.91 31.31 -13.76
C GLU A 28 -6.03 30.59 -12.99
N GLU A 29 -7.25 30.58 -13.54
CA GLU A 29 -8.37 29.82 -13.00
C GLU A 29 -8.05 28.32 -12.90
N LEU A 30 -7.56 27.71 -13.99
CA LEU A 30 -7.18 26.29 -14.00
C LEU A 30 -6.06 25.98 -13.01
N ARG A 31 -5.08 26.88 -12.83
CA ARG A 31 -4.02 26.71 -11.84
C ARG A 31 -4.56 26.74 -10.42
N TYR A 32 -5.53 27.61 -10.15
CA TYR A 32 -6.20 27.66 -8.86
C TYR A 32 -6.98 26.36 -8.59
N GLU A 33 -7.76 25.88 -9.55
CA GLU A 33 -8.49 24.62 -9.42
C GLU A 33 -7.56 23.43 -9.21
N LEU A 34 -6.46 23.35 -9.97
CA LEU A 34 -5.45 22.31 -9.81
C LEU A 34 -4.88 22.30 -8.39
N LYS A 35 -4.48 23.47 -7.89
CA LYS A 35 -3.92 23.60 -6.54
C LYS A 35 -4.92 23.15 -5.46
N SER A 36 -6.18 23.57 -5.57
CA SER A 36 -7.23 23.16 -4.63
C SER A 36 -7.45 21.63 -4.66
N SER A 37 -7.42 21.02 -5.84
CA SER A 37 -7.54 19.57 -5.99
C SER A 37 -6.34 18.81 -5.39
N GLU A 38 -5.12 19.31 -5.59
CA GLU A 38 -3.89 18.76 -4.99
C GLU A 38 -3.93 18.82 -3.45
N GLU A 39 -4.45 19.90 -2.88
CA GLU A 39 -4.61 20.03 -1.42
C GLU A 39 -5.65 19.03 -0.87
N ALA A 40 -6.76 18.84 -1.59
CA ALA A 40 -7.79 17.86 -1.22
C ALA A 40 -7.26 16.42 -1.29
N THR A 41 -6.58 16.06 -2.37
CA THR A 41 -5.96 14.74 -2.54
C THR A 41 -4.86 14.49 -1.51
N GLY A 42 -4.04 15.50 -1.21
CA GLY A 42 -3.04 15.43 -0.14
C GLY A 42 -3.65 15.15 1.23
N SER A 43 -4.80 15.75 1.52
CA SER A 43 -5.52 15.52 2.78
C SER A 43 -6.12 14.11 2.87
N LEU A 44 -6.73 13.63 1.79
CA LEU A 44 -7.26 12.25 1.72
C LEU A 44 -6.14 11.22 1.87
N ASN A 45 -5.01 11.40 1.19
CA ASN A 45 -3.86 10.49 1.29
C ASN A 45 -3.33 10.38 2.72
N LYS A 46 -3.30 11.49 3.47
CA LYS A 46 -2.92 11.47 4.90
C LYS A 46 -3.87 10.59 5.71
N VAL A 47 -5.19 10.77 5.56
CA VAL A 47 -6.18 9.96 6.27
C VAL A 47 -6.05 8.48 5.89
N THR A 48 -5.88 8.17 4.61
CA THR A 48 -5.66 6.80 4.14
C THR A 48 -4.42 6.18 4.78
N SER A 49 -3.30 6.91 4.86
CA SER A 49 -2.07 6.39 5.48
C SER A 49 -2.26 6.07 6.96
N LEU A 50 -2.90 6.96 7.72
CA LEU A 50 -3.18 6.75 9.14
C LEU A 50 -4.06 5.53 9.39
N LEU A 51 -5.14 5.38 8.61
CA LEU A 51 -6.03 4.22 8.72
C LEU A 51 -5.33 2.91 8.33
N GLN A 52 -4.44 2.96 7.33
CA GLN A 52 -3.67 1.80 6.92
C GLN A 52 -2.72 1.33 8.02
N GLU A 53 -2.03 2.26 8.68
CA GLU A 53 -1.17 1.96 9.84
C GLU A 53 -1.96 1.36 11.02
N GLU A 54 -3.14 1.91 11.31
CA GLU A 54 -4.03 1.37 12.33
C GLU A 54 -4.51 -0.04 11.99
N LEU A 55 -4.94 -0.26 10.74
CA LEU A 55 -5.36 -1.58 10.26
C LEU A 55 -4.23 -2.61 10.37
N ASP A 56 -3.00 -2.24 10.05
CA ASP A 56 -1.86 -3.16 10.14
C ASP A 56 -1.50 -3.46 11.61
N THR A 57 -1.65 -2.48 12.49
CA THR A 57 -1.56 -2.69 13.95
C THR A 57 -2.62 -3.69 14.43
N ILE A 58 -3.89 -3.46 14.07
CA ILE A 58 -5.02 -4.34 14.43
C ILE A 58 -4.82 -5.74 13.84
N LYS A 59 -4.43 -5.88 12.57
CA LYS A 59 -4.12 -7.20 11.97
C LYS A 59 -3.03 -7.93 12.75
N GLY A 60 -2.02 -7.20 13.20
CA GLY A 60 -0.95 -7.73 14.04
C GLY A 60 -1.45 -8.23 15.40
N LEU A 61 -2.40 -7.52 16.01
CA LEU A 61 -3.04 -7.91 17.27
C LEU A 61 -4.02 -9.08 17.09
N LEU A 62 -4.80 -9.10 16.01
CA LEU A 62 -5.77 -10.16 15.69
C LEU A 62 -5.11 -11.46 15.26
N ASN A 63 -3.87 -11.40 14.76
CA ASN A 63 -3.12 -12.58 14.34
C ASN A 63 -1.76 -12.66 15.05
N PRO A 64 -1.71 -12.84 16.39
CA PRO A 64 -0.46 -12.81 17.16
C PRO A 64 0.58 -13.78 16.61
N ILE A 65 0.14 -14.97 16.20
CA ILE A 65 0.93 -16.03 15.59
C ILE A 65 1.74 -15.55 14.36
N ARG A 66 1.28 -14.53 13.63
CA ARG A 66 2.00 -13.98 12.47
C ARG A 66 3.17 -13.07 12.87
N ARG A 67 3.17 -12.53 14.10
CA ARG A 67 4.25 -11.68 14.64
C ARG A 67 5.26 -12.43 15.50
N VAL A 68 4.91 -13.63 15.96
CA VAL A 68 5.83 -14.49 16.71
C VAL A 68 7.05 -14.77 15.82
N PRO A 69 8.29 -14.51 16.26
CA PRO A 69 9.51 -14.88 15.53
C PRO A 69 9.62 -16.38 15.22
N ASP A 70 10.41 -16.75 14.20
CA ASP A 70 10.51 -18.15 13.76
C ASP A 70 11.07 -19.07 14.87
N ASP A 71 12.05 -18.61 15.65
CA ASP A 71 12.64 -19.34 16.77
C ASP A 71 11.64 -19.62 17.89
N ILE A 72 10.74 -18.67 18.19
CA ILE A 72 9.66 -18.87 19.16
C ILE A 72 8.60 -19.83 18.61
N LEU A 73 8.25 -19.75 17.31
CA LEU A 73 7.34 -20.72 16.68
C LEU A 73 7.92 -22.14 16.72
N ILE A 74 9.22 -22.29 16.45
CA ILE A 74 9.93 -23.57 16.56
C ILE A 74 9.81 -24.13 17.97
N GLN A 75 10.09 -23.32 19.00
CA GLN A 75 9.96 -23.74 20.40
C GLN A 75 8.54 -24.16 20.75
N ILE A 76 7.52 -23.44 20.26
CA ILE A 76 6.11 -23.82 20.46
C ILE A 76 5.83 -25.17 19.79
N PHE A 77 6.29 -25.39 18.56
CA PHE A 77 6.06 -26.66 17.85
C PHE A 77 6.77 -27.82 18.53
N GLU A 78 8.02 -27.65 18.95
CA GLU A 78 8.77 -28.66 19.69
C GLU A 78 8.08 -29.02 21.01
N ASN A 79 7.64 -28.02 21.78
CA ASN A 79 6.87 -28.26 23.00
C ASN A 79 5.54 -28.96 22.72
N THR A 80 4.85 -28.59 21.64
CA THR A 80 3.57 -29.22 21.24
C THR A 80 3.75 -30.72 20.95
N VAL A 81 4.89 -31.09 20.35
CA VAL A 81 5.22 -32.49 20.08
C VAL A 81 5.70 -33.22 21.33
N GLN A 82 6.52 -32.58 22.18
CA GLN A 82 7.05 -33.19 23.42
C GLN A 82 6.01 -33.36 24.53
N THR A 83 5.08 -32.41 24.67
CA THR A 83 3.97 -32.48 25.66
C THR A 83 2.97 -33.59 25.35
N GLN A 84 2.98 -34.12 24.13
CA GLN A 84 2.39 -35.41 23.83
C GLN A 84 3.36 -36.50 24.30
N ILE A 85 3.48 -36.66 25.63
CA ILE A 85 4.47 -37.45 26.40
C ILE A 85 4.64 -38.93 25.95
N ARG A 86 3.84 -39.41 24.98
CA ARG A 86 3.86 -40.76 24.41
C ARG A 86 3.64 -40.79 22.89
N ALA A 87 3.95 -39.71 22.16
CA ALA A 87 3.81 -39.70 20.72
C ALA A 87 4.86 -40.61 20.08
N ASP A 88 4.42 -41.76 19.57
CA ASP A 88 5.21 -42.53 18.62
C ASP A 88 5.55 -41.69 17.38
N LYS A 89 6.49 -42.15 16.56
CA LYS A 89 6.93 -41.42 15.35
C LYS A 89 5.75 -41.05 14.44
N TYR A 90 4.74 -41.91 14.36
CA TYR A 90 3.55 -41.69 13.55
C TYR A 90 2.74 -40.48 14.04
N ARG A 91 2.54 -40.35 15.36
CA ARG A 91 1.83 -39.21 15.94
C ARG A 91 2.60 -37.91 15.81
N GLN A 92 3.93 -37.94 15.91
CA GLN A 92 4.79 -36.77 15.69
C GLN A 92 4.67 -36.25 14.24
N GLN A 93 4.75 -37.15 13.26
CA GLN A 93 4.56 -36.82 11.84
C GLN A 93 3.15 -36.26 11.57
N ARG A 94 2.11 -36.82 12.20
CA ARG A 94 0.76 -36.26 12.09
C ARG A 94 0.68 -34.83 12.63
N ILE A 95 1.26 -34.54 13.79
CA ILE A 95 1.27 -33.17 14.33
C ILE A 95 2.01 -32.22 13.39
N ALA A 96 3.15 -32.64 12.85
CA ALA A 96 3.91 -31.86 11.87
C ALA A 96 3.06 -31.56 10.63
N ILE A 97 2.37 -32.55 10.06
CA ILE A 97 1.45 -32.35 8.94
C ILE A 97 0.39 -31.31 9.31
N TRP A 98 -0.28 -31.45 10.47
CA TRP A 98 -1.32 -30.51 10.91
C TRP A 98 -0.79 -29.08 11.04
N LEU A 99 0.37 -28.88 11.66
CA LEU A 99 1.02 -27.57 11.78
C LEU A 99 1.36 -26.99 10.40
N SER A 100 1.82 -27.82 9.45
CA SER A 100 2.17 -27.39 8.09
C SER A 100 0.98 -26.90 7.25
N HIS A 101 -0.26 -27.18 7.66
CA HIS A 101 -1.48 -26.78 6.97
C HIS A 101 -2.05 -25.44 7.44
N VAL A 102 -1.52 -24.83 8.50
CA VAL A 102 -2.04 -23.56 9.05
C VAL A 102 -1.78 -22.38 8.11
N CYS A 103 -0.52 -22.18 7.69
CA CYS A 103 -0.16 -21.17 6.70
C CYS A 103 1.19 -21.49 6.03
N ARG A 104 1.55 -20.74 4.98
CA ARG A 104 2.82 -20.92 4.24
C ARG A 104 4.05 -20.81 5.15
N ARG A 105 4.04 -19.86 6.10
CA ARG A 105 5.15 -19.66 7.04
C ARG A 105 5.34 -20.87 7.97
N TRP A 106 4.25 -21.36 8.56
CA TRP A 106 4.28 -22.56 9.42
C TRP A 106 4.74 -23.79 8.64
N ARG A 107 4.28 -23.94 7.39
CA ARG A 107 4.76 -25.00 6.49
C ARG A 107 6.27 -24.95 6.28
N SER A 108 6.81 -23.78 5.99
CA SER A 108 8.25 -23.58 5.78
C SER A 108 9.06 -23.97 7.01
N ILE A 109 8.62 -23.55 8.19
CA ILE A 109 9.29 -23.85 9.47
C ILE A 109 9.22 -25.35 9.78
N VAL A 110 8.04 -25.97 9.68
CA VAL A 110 7.87 -27.40 9.99
C VAL A 110 8.70 -28.28 9.05
N LEU A 111 8.78 -27.94 7.76
CA LEU A 111 9.58 -28.68 6.79
C LEU A 111 11.10 -28.53 7.04
N SER A 112 11.54 -27.44 7.66
CA SER A 112 12.95 -27.24 8.01
C SER A 112 13.37 -27.90 9.33
N MET A 113 12.44 -28.55 10.05
CA MET A 113 12.69 -29.20 11.33
C MET A 113 12.88 -30.73 11.16
N PRO A 114 14.12 -31.26 11.16
CA PRO A 114 14.38 -32.69 10.92
C PRO A 114 13.77 -33.60 11.99
N ARG A 115 13.55 -33.07 13.20
CA ARG A 115 13.01 -33.82 14.35
C ARG A 115 11.54 -34.26 14.16
N PHE A 116 10.87 -33.77 13.11
CA PHE A 116 9.47 -34.08 12.80
C PHE A 116 9.29 -35.19 11.76
N TRP A 117 10.37 -35.67 11.15
CA TRP A 117 10.34 -36.67 10.07
C TRP A 117 11.09 -37.93 10.50
#